data_AF-A0AAU5Y9R7-F1
#
_entry.id   AF-A0AAU5Y9R7-F1
#
_cell.length_a   1.000
_cell.length_b   1.000
_cell.length_c   1.000
_cell.angle_alpha   90.00
_cell.angle_beta   90.00
_cell.angle_gamma   90.00
#
_symmetry.space_group_name_H-M   'P 1'
#
loop_
_entity.id
_entity.type
_entity.pdbx_description
1 polymer ?
#
loop_
_entity_poly.entity_id
_entity_poly.type
_entity_poly.pdbx_seq_one_letter_code
_entity_poly.pdbx_strand_id
1 'polypeptide(L)'
;MLLAAVATLLAGQPGAGGVQADPPSWGLDRIDQRAGLDHAYHYASDASGVTIYVIDSGVDAKHPDFEGRVAPGRDFLGGGSDTSDTNGHGTRLAGIAAGKDYGVAKGAQIVPVRVLDKDGGGATDQIIAGIDWVAQNAQQPAVAVLGIGGVPNDQLDAAVKRLAAVVPVAVPAGSETADASGFSPGRVPEALTVGASDSQDHPDKASNFGQDVDLYAPGVDVPGPIAGGTGAGPESGTSMAAAFAAGVAALYRAQHPDAAPDQVDQALVQAATPNALKGVPDGTANRLLYAPPGS
;
A
#
# COMPACT_ATOMS: atom_id res chain seq x y z
N MET A 1 -17.91 6.68 30.87
CA MET A 1 -16.52 6.21 31.00
C MET A 1 -16.23 5.08 29.99
N LEU A 2 -16.44 5.33 28.69
CA LEU A 2 -16.22 4.32 27.63
C LEU A 2 -15.59 4.92 26.36
N LEU A 3 -14.95 6.08 26.45
CA LEU A 3 -14.22 6.71 25.33
C LEU A 3 -12.69 6.71 25.49
N ALA A 4 -12.16 6.26 26.64
CA ALA A 4 -10.73 6.31 26.93
C ALA A 4 -9.98 5.00 26.59
N ALA A 5 -10.67 3.94 26.16
CA ALA A 5 -10.06 2.62 26.00
C ALA A 5 -9.46 2.35 24.60
N VAL A 6 -9.77 3.18 23.58
CA VAL A 6 -9.30 2.94 22.19
C VAL A 6 -7.92 3.57 21.92
N ALA A 7 -7.46 4.51 22.76
CA ALA A 7 -6.18 5.20 22.55
C ALA A 7 -4.94 4.44 23.07
N THR A 8 -5.11 3.27 23.69
CA THR A 8 -4.00 2.58 24.40
C THR A 8 -3.44 1.35 23.67
N LEU A 9 -3.89 1.07 22.45
CA LEU A 9 -3.39 -0.07 21.66
C LEU A 9 -2.18 0.25 20.76
N LEU A 10 -1.74 1.51 20.69
CA LEU A 10 -0.74 1.98 19.70
C LEU A 10 0.51 2.61 20.31
N ALA A 11 0.72 2.52 21.63
CA ALA A 11 1.95 3.03 22.26
C ALA A 11 3.11 2.03 22.09
N GLY A 12 3.61 1.89 20.86
CA GLY A 12 4.88 1.21 20.55
C GLY A 12 6.11 2.04 20.95
N GLN A 13 7.29 1.44 20.90
CA GLN A 13 8.58 2.09 21.18
C GLN A 13 8.73 3.41 20.40
N PRO A 14 9.37 4.46 20.97
CA PRO A 14 9.56 5.74 20.27
C PRO A 14 10.44 5.52 19.03
N GLY A 15 9.80 5.52 17.86
CA GLY A 15 10.48 5.52 16.56
C GLY A 15 10.99 6.92 16.20
N ALA A 16 11.69 7.04 15.07
CA ALA A 16 12.08 8.32 14.48
C ALA A 16 10.86 9.03 13.87
N GLY A 17 9.87 9.37 14.69
CA GLY A 17 8.70 10.12 14.28
C GLY A 17 9.04 11.56 13.89
N GLY A 18 8.14 12.21 13.16
CA GLY A 18 8.36 13.55 12.65
C GLY A 18 7.14 14.17 12.01
N VAL A 19 7.34 15.36 11.45
CA VAL A 19 6.33 16.12 10.70
C VAL A 19 6.94 16.56 9.38
N GLN A 20 6.25 16.30 8.28
CA GLN A 20 6.53 16.90 6.98
C GLN A 20 5.52 18.04 6.76
N ALA A 21 5.98 19.28 6.82
CA ALA A 21 5.16 20.43 6.43
C ALA A 21 5.03 20.49 4.90
N ASP A 22 3.86 20.89 4.43
CA ASP A 22 3.49 21.01 3.02
C ASP A 22 3.88 19.75 2.21
N PRO A 23 3.43 18.54 2.60
CA PRO A 23 3.79 17.33 1.88
C PRO A 23 3.33 17.45 0.42
N PRO A 24 4.14 17.03 -0.57
CA PRO A 24 3.80 17.18 -1.97
C PRO A 24 2.61 16.32 -2.39
N SER A 25 2.23 15.33 -1.59
CA SER A 25 1.06 14.49 -1.79
C SER A 25 -0.04 14.86 -0.80
N TRP A 26 -1.21 15.26 -1.33
CA TRP A 26 -2.41 15.48 -0.53
C TRP A 26 -2.84 14.22 0.23
N GLY A 27 -2.48 13.03 -0.30
CA GLY A 27 -2.83 11.76 0.33
C GLY A 27 -2.12 11.56 1.66
N LEU A 28 -0.89 12.07 1.82
CA LEU A 28 -0.18 12.04 3.11
C LEU A 28 -0.89 12.91 4.14
N ASP A 29 -1.20 14.15 3.77
CA ASP A 29 -1.97 15.11 4.55
C ASP A 29 -3.37 14.56 4.94
N ARG A 30 -3.99 13.78 4.05
CA ARG A 30 -5.32 13.24 4.35
C ARG A 30 -5.31 12.15 5.42
N ILE A 31 -4.30 11.28 5.46
CA ILE A 31 -4.40 10.01 6.21
C ILE A 31 -4.07 10.13 7.69
N ASP A 32 -3.37 11.17 8.15
CA ASP A 32 -3.05 11.35 9.58
C ASP A 32 -4.08 12.19 10.35
N GLN A 33 -5.13 12.65 9.65
CA GLN A 33 -6.28 13.34 10.22
C GLN A 33 -7.61 12.68 9.86
N ARG A 34 -8.65 13.01 10.64
CA ARG A 34 -10.00 12.43 10.42
C ARG A 34 -10.83 13.21 9.40
N ALA A 35 -10.53 14.49 9.18
CA ALA A 35 -11.27 15.34 8.25
C ALA A 35 -10.41 16.49 7.72
N GLY A 36 -10.67 16.91 6.48
CA GLY A 36 -9.99 18.03 5.84
C GLY A 36 -8.53 17.72 5.47
N LEU A 37 -7.80 18.78 5.16
CA LEU A 37 -6.36 18.81 4.92
C LEU A 37 -5.78 19.97 5.73
N ASP A 38 -4.67 19.77 6.44
CA ASP A 38 -4.01 20.78 7.26
C ASP A 38 -2.60 21.17 6.78
N HIS A 39 -2.17 20.62 5.64
CA HIS A 39 -0.85 20.82 5.05
C HIS A 39 0.31 20.30 5.90
N ALA A 40 0.08 19.28 6.73
CA ALA A 40 1.11 18.55 7.43
C ALA A 40 0.92 17.04 7.29
N TYR A 41 2.01 16.29 7.39
CA TYR A 41 1.96 14.84 7.58
C TYR A 41 2.80 14.45 8.80
N HIS A 42 2.11 13.99 9.83
CA HIS A 42 2.65 13.54 11.10
C HIS A 42 2.78 12.01 11.10
N TYR A 43 3.95 11.53 11.51
CA TYR A 43 4.22 10.10 11.62
C TYR A 43 4.91 9.78 12.95
N ALA A 44 4.39 8.78 13.67
CA ALA A 44 4.93 8.34 14.97
C ALA A 44 6.26 7.58 14.84
N SER A 45 6.51 7.02 13.67
CA SER A 45 7.68 6.24 13.30
C SER A 45 7.91 6.44 11.80
N ASP A 46 9.14 6.34 11.34
CA ASP A 46 9.46 6.28 9.92
C ASP A 46 9.41 4.82 9.38
N ALA A 47 9.17 3.83 10.26
CA ALA A 47 9.26 2.40 9.98
C ALA A 47 10.66 1.91 9.54
N SER A 48 11.72 2.57 10.01
CA SER A 48 13.08 2.02 9.97
C SER A 48 13.10 0.59 10.54
N GLY A 49 13.61 -0.36 9.74
CA GLY A 49 13.67 -1.78 10.11
C GLY A 49 12.51 -2.65 9.61
N VAL A 50 11.53 -2.08 8.90
CA VAL A 50 10.48 -2.83 8.20
C VAL A 50 10.80 -2.93 6.71
N THR A 51 10.53 -4.09 6.11
CA THR A 51 10.65 -4.31 4.65
C THR A 51 9.30 -4.24 3.96
N ILE A 52 9.20 -3.45 2.89
CA ILE A 52 8.05 -3.42 1.97
C ILE A 52 8.43 -4.15 0.68
N TYR A 53 7.79 -5.28 0.41
CA TYR A 53 7.91 -5.98 -0.86
C TYR A 53 6.94 -5.37 -1.88
N VAL A 54 7.48 -4.85 -2.98
CA VAL A 54 6.70 -4.23 -4.06
C VAL A 54 6.63 -5.20 -5.22
N ILE A 55 5.51 -5.94 -5.33
CA ILE A 55 5.27 -6.94 -6.37
C ILE A 55 4.60 -6.25 -7.56
N ASP A 56 5.41 -5.84 -8.55
CA ASP A 56 5.00 -4.93 -9.63
C ASP A 56 5.96 -4.96 -10.85
N SER A 57 6.15 -3.86 -11.56
CA SER A 57 7.01 -3.70 -12.75
C SER A 57 8.51 -3.52 -12.45
N GLY A 58 8.89 -3.53 -11.18
CA GLY A 58 10.24 -3.22 -10.70
C GLY A 58 10.28 -1.90 -9.93
N VAL A 59 11.48 -1.46 -9.53
CA VAL A 59 11.69 -0.14 -8.88
C VAL A 59 12.97 0.50 -9.42
N ASP A 60 12.92 1.78 -9.78
CA ASP A 60 14.11 2.57 -10.05
C ASP A 60 14.88 2.87 -8.75
N ALA A 61 15.78 1.96 -8.39
CA ALA A 61 16.58 2.04 -7.17
C ALA A 61 17.45 3.31 -7.05
N LYS A 62 17.68 4.04 -8.15
CA LYS A 62 18.48 5.26 -8.17
C LYS A 62 17.65 6.53 -7.99
N HIS A 63 16.32 6.42 -7.94
CA HIS A 63 15.46 7.58 -7.72
C HIS A 63 15.79 8.23 -6.36
N PRO A 64 16.02 9.55 -6.30
CA PRO A 64 16.49 10.23 -5.09
C PRO A 64 15.53 10.13 -3.91
N ASP A 65 14.23 9.97 -4.19
CA ASP A 65 13.18 9.78 -3.18
C ASP A 65 13.38 8.53 -2.30
N PHE A 66 14.15 7.54 -2.76
CA PHE A 66 14.41 6.34 -1.97
C PHE A 66 15.66 6.41 -1.10
N GLU A 67 16.53 7.41 -1.30
CA GLU A 67 17.75 7.61 -0.49
C GLU A 67 18.61 6.34 -0.31
N GLY A 68 18.63 5.46 -1.33
CA GLY A 68 19.38 4.19 -1.30
C GLY A 68 18.73 3.06 -0.50
N ARG A 69 17.46 3.20 -0.07
CA ARG A 69 16.71 2.19 0.69
C ARG A 69 16.11 1.07 -0.18
N VAL A 70 16.32 1.08 -1.48
CA VAL A 70 15.94 -0.04 -2.36
C VAL A 70 17.00 -1.14 -2.27
N ALA A 71 16.64 -2.24 -1.63
CA ALA A 71 17.48 -3.42 -1.47
C ALA A 71 17.39 -4.36 -2.70
N PRO A 72 18.32 -5.32 -2.85
CA PRO A 72 18.26 -6.30 -3.92
C PRO A 72 16.96 -7.10 -3.90
N GLY A 73 16.27 -7.12 -5.04
CA GLY A 73 15.05 -7.87 -5.26
C GLY A 73 15.23 -9.01 -6.26
N ARG A 74 14.13 -9.42 -6.90
CA ARG A 74 14.15 -10.47 -7.92
C ARG A 74 13.25 -10.17 -9.11
N ASP A 75 13.73 -10.50 -10.30
CA ASP A 75 13.02 -10.40 -11.57
C ASP A 75 12.57 -11.78 -12.08
N PHE A 76 11.28 -11.89 -12.34
CA PHE A 76 10.60 -13.09 -12.82
C PHE A 76 10.27 -13.05 -14.32
N LEU A 77 10.59 -11.95 -15.01
CA LEU A 77 10.45 -11.84 -16.47
C LEU A 77 11.66 -12.42 -17.20
N GLY A 78 12.85 -11.93 -16.87
CA GLY A 78 14.12 -12.34 -17.49
C GLY A 78 14.88 -13.41 -16.70
N GLY A 79 14.47 -13.67 -15.45
CA GLY A 79 15.15 -14.57 -14.52
C GLY A 79 16.47 -13.98 -14.03
N GLY A 80 16.41 -13.17 -12.98
CA GLY A 80 17.64 -12.54 -12.46
C GLY A 80 17.41 -11.59 -11.29
N SER A 81 18.40 -10.73 -11.04
CA SER A 81 18.39 -9.71 -9.99
C SER A 81 18.19 -8.29 -10.53
N ASP A 82 17.97 -8.13 -11.84
CA ASP A 82 17.69 -6.82 -12.44
C ASP A 82 16.21 -6.47 -12.33
N THR A 83 15.89 -5.79 -11.23
CA THR A 83 14.53 -5.32 -10.92
C THR A 83 14.30 -3.88 -11.34
N SER A 84 15.07 -3.38 -12.30
CA SER A 84 14.89 -2.01 -12.81
C SER A 84 13.49 -1.83 -13.38
N ASP A 85 12.85 -0.74 -13.01
CA ASP A 85 11.52 -0.41 -13.51
C ASP A 85 11.60 0.22 -14.90
N THR A 86 10.95 -0.41 -15.87
CA THR A 86 10.85 0.09 -17.25
C THR A 86 9.44 0.55 -17.61
N ASN A 87 8.50 0.46 -16.68
CA ASN A 87 7.12 0.93 -16.85
C ASN A 87 6.88 2.22 -16.05
N GLY A 88 7.28 2.22 -14.78
CA GLY A 88 7.14 3.35 -13.84
C GLY A 88 6.15 3.09 -12.70
N HIS A 89 5.20 2.17 -12.88
CA HIS A 89 4.17 1.88 -11.88
C HIS A 89 4.75 1.38 -10.55
N GLY A 90 5.65 0.40 -10.58
CA GLY A 90 6.26 -0.13 -9.35
C GLY A 90 7.11 0.90 -8.60
N THR A 91 7.83 1.77 -9.30
CA THR A 91 8.55 2.91 -8.70
C THR A 91 7.59 3.86 -7.99
N ARG A 92 6.42 4.13 -8.58
CA ARG A 92 5.41 4.99 -7.97
C ARG A 92 4.82 4.37 -6.71
N LEU A 93 4.45 3.09 -6.74
CA LEU A 93 3.94 2.38 -5.58
C LEU A 93 4.98 2.34 -4.44
N ALA A 94 6.23 2.07 -4.77
CA ALA A 94 7.34 2.13 -3.81
C ALA A 94 7.49 3.55 -3.20
N GLY A 95 7.33 4.59 -4.02
CA GLY A 95 7.37 5.99 -3.59
C GLY A 95 6.24 6.36 -2.63
N ILE A 96 5.00 5.96 -2.94
CA ILE A 96 3.85 6.21 -2.06
C ILE A 96 3.97 5.41 -0.76
N ALA A 97 4.46 4.18 -0.82
CA ALA A 97 4.60 3.35 0.38
C ALA A 97 5.74 3.85 1.28
N ALA A 98 6.91 4.19 0.72
CA ALA A 98 8.13 4.40 1.48
C ALA A 98 9.09 5.49 0.95
N GLY A 99 8.70 6.31 -0.03
CA GLY A 99 9.47 7.47 -0.46
C GLY A 99 9.76 8.48 0.66
N LYS A 100 10.83 9.24 0.53
CA LYS A 100 11.20 10.33 1.45
C LYS A 100 10.15 11.43 1.43
N ASP A 101 9.83 11.94 0.26
CA ASP A 101 8.96 13.09 0.06
C ASP A 101 7.50 12.65 -0.13
N TYR A 102 7.26 11.54 -0.84
CA TYR A 102 5.93 11.05 -1.21
C TYR A 102 5.42 9.90 -0.33
N GLY A 103 6.27 9.32 0.51
CA GLY A 103 5.97 8.07 1.20
C GLY A 103 5.39 8.22 2.59
N VAL A 104 4.56 7.23 2.94
CA VAL A 104 4.01 7.03 4.28
C VAL A 104 5.09 6.55 5.26
N ALA A 105 5.77 5.45 4.93
CA ALA A 105 6.78 4.78 5.76
C ALA A 105 8.21 5.19 5.35
N LYS A 106 8.60 6.42 5.68
CA LYS A 106 9.77 7.13 5.13
C LYS A 106 11.14 6.50 5.41
N GLY A 107 11.25 5.57 6.33
CA GLY A 107 12.46 4.84 6.71
C GLY A 107 12.44 3.36 6.35
N ALA A 108 11.33 2.84 5.82
CA ALA A 108 11.22 1.43 5.45
C ALA A 108 12.17 1.06 4.30
N GLN A 109 12.65 -0.18 4.28
CA GLN A 109 13.41 -0.74 3.18
C GLN A 109 12.47 -1.24 2.09
N ILE A 110 12.80 -1.01 0.82
CA ILE A 110 12.00 -1.43 -0.34
C ILE A 110 12.68 -2.64 -0.98
N VAL A 111 11.95 -3.72 -1.21
CA VAL A 111 12.42 -4.88 -1.99
C VAL A 111 11.54 -5.06 -3.23
N PRO A 112 12.05 -4.77 -4.44
CA PRO A 112 11.29 -4.93 -5.67
C PRO A 112 11.15 -6.41 -6.07
N VAL A 113 9.96 -6.80 -6.49
CA VAL A 113 9.65 -8.13 -7.02
C VAL A 113 9.01 -7.93 -8.38
N ARG A 114 9.85 -7.97 -9.42
CA ARG A 114 9.45 -7.62 -10.77
C ARG A 114 8.74 -8.78 -11.44
N VAL A 115 7.46 -8.59 -11.71
CA VAL A 115 6.56 -9.56 -12.36
C VAL A 115 5.76 -8.96 -13.51
N LEU A 116 5.85 -7.64 -13.73
CA LEU A 116 5.22 -6.93 -14.85
C LEU A 116 6.28 -6.32 -15.79
N ASP A 117 6.04 -6.41 -17.09
CA ASP A 117 6.90 -5.90 -18.15
C ASP A 117 6.75 -4.37 -18.35
N LYS A 118 7.44 -3.83 -19.35
CA LYS A 118 7.43 -2.39 -19.67
C LYS A 118 6.04 -1.85 -20.02
N ASP A 119 5.12 -2.70 -20.48
CA ASP A 119 3.76 -2.33 -20.85
C ASP A 119 2.76 -2.60 -19.71
N GLY A 120 3.24 -3.06 -18.55
CA GLY A 120 2.44 -3.39 -17.37
C GLY A 120 1.81 -4.79 -17.44
N GLY A 121 2.19 -5.62 -18.41
CA GLY A 121 1.70 -6.99 -18.56
C GLY A 121 2.56 -8.00 -17.80
N GLY A 122 1.95 -9.03 -17.22
CA GLY A 122 2.66 -10.13 -16.57
C GLY A 122 1.94 -11.46 -16.79
N ALA A 123 2.70 -12.54 -17.02
CA ALA A 123 2.12 -13.86 -17.09
C ALA A 123 1.76 -14.34 -15.67
N THR A 124 0.58 -14.97 -15.51
CA THR A 124 0.08 -15.38 -14.18
C THR A 124 1.06 -16.29 -13.44
N ASP A 125 1.76 -17.17 -14.14
CA ASP A 125 2.76 -18.07 -13.54
C ASP A 125 3.99 -17.30 -13.01
N GLN A 126 4.44 -16.26 -13.70
CA GLN A 126 5.51 -15.36 -13.24
C GLN A 126 5.08 -14.54 -12.02
N ILE A 127 3.83 -14.05 -12.02
CA ILE A 127 3.24 -13.32 -10.88
C ILE A 127 3.17 -14.23 -9.65
N ILE A 128 2.65 -15.45 -9.81
CA ILE A 128 2.59 -16.45 -8.75
C ILE A 128 3.98 -16.79 -8.24
N ALA A 129 4.97 -16.96 -9.12
CA ALA A 129 6.35 -17.25 -8.73
C ALA A 129 6.96 -16.10 -7.89
N GLY A 130 6.65 -14.85 -8.23
CA GLY A 130 7.05 -13.68 -7.44
C GLY A 130 6.42 -13.65 -6.05
N ILE A 131 5.11 -13.89 -5.96
CA ILE A 131 4.37 -13.99 -4.70
C ILE A 131 4.93 -15.11 -3.82
N ASP A 132 5.12 -16.31 -4.37
CA ASP A 132 5.65 -17.45 -3.64
C ASP A 132 7.10 -17.22 -3.19
N TRP A 133 7.90 -16.47 -3.96
CA TRP A 133 9.25 -16.09 -3.54
C TRP A 133 9.24 -15.19 -2.30
N VAL A 134 8.34 -14.20 -2.24
CA VAL A 134 8.19 -13.38 -1.02
C VAL A 134 7.74 -14.24 0.15
N ALA A 135 6.74 -15.11 -0.04
CA ALA A 135 6.25 -15.99 1.02
C ALA A 135 7.35 -16.90 1.61
N GLN A 136 8.37 -17.25 0.81
CA GLN A 136 9.50 -18.09 1.24
C GLN A 136 10.71 -17.30 1.77
N ASN A 137 10.88 -16.04 1.38
CA ASN A 137 12.13 -15.28 1.60
C ASN A 137 11.92 -13.97 2.38
N ALA A 138 10.70 -13.65 2.79
CA ALA A 138 10.39 -12.41 3.50
C ALA A 138 11.22 -12.26 4.79
N GLN A 139 12.04 -11.22 4.84
CA GLN A 139 12.73 -10.77 6.05
C GLN A 139 11.76 -9.98 6.92
N GLN A 140 11.42 -10.51 8.10
CA GLN A 140 10.50 -9.88 9.04
C GLN A 140 11.20 -8.79 9.88
N PRO A 141 10.49 -7.72 10.31
CA PRO A 141 9.08 -7.43 9.99
C PRO A 141 8.89 -6.95 8.55
N ALA A 142 7.88 -7.49 7.87
CA ALA A 142 7.58 -7.15 6.47
C ALA A 142 6.09 -6.92 6.21
N VAL A 143 5.82 -6.25 5.08
CA VAL A 143 4.53 -6.12 4.41
C VAL A 143 4.73 -6.27 2.90
N ALA A 144 3.66 -6.52 2.15
CA ALA A 144 3.68 -6.54 0.69
C ALA A 144 2.58 -5.65 0.10
N VAL A 145 2.88 -5.06 -1.06
CA VAL A 145 1.89 -4.44 -1.94
C VAL A 145 1.96 -5.13 -3.31
N LEU A 146 0.79 -5.48 -3.85
CA LEU A 146 0.67 -5.99 -5.22
C LEU A 146 -0.05 -4.92 -6.03
N GLY A 147 0.62 -4.30 -7.00
CA GLY A 147 -0.03 -3.35 -7.91
C GLY A 147 -0.66 -4.02 -9.13
N ILE A 148 -1.26 -5.19 -8.93
CA ILE A 148 -1.76 -6.08 -9.99
C ILE A 148 -3.25 -6.27 -9.77
N GLY A 149 -4.02 -6.19 -10.86
CA GLY A 149 -5.43 -6.54 -10.89
C GLY A 149 -5.77 -7.21 -12.23
N GLY A 150 -6.83 -8.02 -12.23
CA GLY A 150 -7.31 -8.66 -13.43
C GLY A 150 -8.55 -9.50 -13.21
N VAL A 151 -8.92 -10.22 -14.25
CA VAL A 151 -10.05 -11.16 -14.22
C VAL A 151 -9.83 -12.26 -13.15
N PRO A 152 -10.91 -12.89 -12.65
CA PRO A 152 -10.83 -13.94 -11.65
C PRO A 152 -9.81 -15.04 -11.98
N ASN A 153 -8.92 -15.33 -11.03
CA ASN A 153 -7.93 -16.39 -11.18
C ASN A 153 -7.65 -17.10 -9.85
N ASP A 154 -8.21 -18.31 -9.69
CA ASP A 154 -8.10 -19.08 -8.45
C ASP A 154 -6.65 -19.45 -8.08
N GLN A 155 -5.74 -19.57 -9.06
CA GLN A 155 -4.34 -19.89 -8.80
C GLN A 155 -3.59 -18.68 -8.22
N LEU A 156 -3.89 -17.48 -8.75
CA LEU A 156 -3.39 -16.22 -8.20
C LEU A 156 -3.91 -16.00 -6.79
N ASP A 157 -5.21 -16.21 -6.56
CA ASP A 157 -5.82 -16.04 -5.23
C ASP A 157 -5.21 -16.98 -4.20
N ALA A 158 -5.00 -18.24 -4.58
CA ALA A 158 -4.33 -19.22 -3.72
C ALA A 158 -2.89 -18.79 -3.37
N ALA A 159 -2.18 -18.11 -4.28
CA ALA A 159 -0.84 -17.58 -4.02
C ALA A 159 -0.89 -16.39 -3.07
N VAL A 160 -1.81 -15.43 -3.29
CA VAL A 160 -1.99 -14.27 -2.41
C VAL A 160 -2.39 -14.71 -1.01
N LYS A 161 -3.30 -15.69 -0.88
CA LYS A 161 -3.66 -16.29 0.41
C LYS A 161 -2.47 -16.92 1.13
N ARG A 162 -1.56 -17.59 0.41
CA ARG A 162 -0.32 -18.12 1.01
C ARG A 162 0.59 -16.99 1.50
N LEU A 163 0.73 -15.91 0.72
CA LEU A 163 1.53 -14.76 1.12
C LEU A 163 0.94 -14.04 2.34
N ALA A 164 -0.37 -13.86 2.36
CA ALA A 164 -1.12 -13.26 3.48
C ALA A 164 -0.98 -14.04 4.79
N ALA A 165 -0.68 -15.33 4.75
CA ALA A 165 -0.35 -16.10 5.95
C ALA A 165 1.05 -15.79 6.52
N VAL A 166 1.90 -15.07 5.78
CA VAL A 166 3.31 -14.78 6.13
C VAL A 166 3.54 -13.29 6.41
N VAL A 167 2.94 -12.41 5.62
CA VAL A 167 3.05 -10.93 5.74
C VAL A 167 1.69 -10.29 5.50
N PRO A 168 1.37 -9.12 6.07
CA PRO A 168 0.23 -8.31 5.63
C PRO A 168 0.37 -7.96 4.14
N VAL A 169 -0.73 -8.03 3.39
CA VAL A 169 -0.74 -7.80 1.94
C VAL A 169 -1.82 -6.79 1.58
N ALA A 170 -1.42 -5.65 1.02
CA ALA A 170 -2.36 -4.69 0.45
C ALA A 170 -2.54 -4.95 -1.06
N VAL A 171 -3.79 -4.97 -1.52
CA VAL A 171 -4.15 -5.20 -2.93
C VAL A 171 -5.16 -4.17 -3.43
N PRO A 172 -5.15 -3.81 -4.71
CA PRO A 172 -6.15 -2.92 -5.30
C PRO A 172 -7.51 -3.62 -5.36
N ALA A 173 -8.59 -2.87 -5.10
CA ALA A 173 -9.96 -3.34 -5.37
C ALA A 173 -10.24 -3.57 -6.87
N GLY A 174 -9.47 -2.92 -7.75
CA GLY A 174 -9.68 -2.84 -9.19
C GLY A 174 -10.33 -1.51 -9.63
N SER A 175 -10.38 -1.28 -10.94
CA SER A 175 -10.69 0.02 -11.56
C SER A 175 -11.76 -0.09 -12.65
N GLU A 176 -12.76 -0.97 -12.47
CA GLU A 176 -13.77 -1.32 -13.46
C GLU A 176 -15.19 -0.80 -13.12
N THR A 177 -15.34 -0.02 -12.04
CA THR A 177 -16.65 0.40 -11.49
C THR A 177 -17.59 -0.80 -11.30
N ALA A 178 -17.07 -1.88 -10.72
CA ALA A 178 -17.78 -3.14 -10.55
C ALA A 178 -17.57 -3.72 -9.14
N ASP A 179 -18.27 -4.83 -8.85
CA ASP A 179 -18.10 -5.57 -7.60
C ASP A 179 -16.69 -6.20 -7.56
N ALA A 180 -15.91 -5.89 -6.52
CA ALA A 180 -14.53 -6.35 -6.34
C ALA A 180 -14.44 -7.90 -6.28
N SER A 181 -15.52 -8.59 -5.91
CA SER A 181 -15.59 -10.07 -5.93
C SER A 181 -15.40 -10.67 -7.33
N GLY A 182 -15.60 -9.85 -8.37
CA GLY A 182 -15.37 -10.20 -9.76
C GLY A 182 -13.92 -10.10 -10.23
N PHE A 183 -12.96 -9.80 -9.35
CA PHE A 183 -11.57 -9.52 -9.74
C PHE A 183 -10.55 -10.16 -8.79
N SER A 184 -9.40 -10.55 -9.35
CA SER A 184 -8.26 -11.05 -8.58
C SER A 184 -7.11 -10.05 -8.61
N PRO A 185 -6.39 -9.84 -7.49
CA PRO A 185 -6.56 -10.49 -6.19
C PRO A 185 -7.54 -9.78 -5.23
N GLY A 186 -8.28 -8.75 -5.68
CA GLY A 186 -9.19 -7.97 -4.82
C GLY A 186 -10.28 -8.79 -4.10
N ARG A 187 -10.63 -9.98 -4.60
CA ARG A 187 -11.57 -10.91 -3.95
C ARG A 187 -10.97 -11.83 -2.88
N VAL A 188 -9.67 -11.71 -2.56
CA VAL A 188 -8.99 -12.58 -1.58
C VAL A 188 -9.25 -12.07 -0.16
N PRO A 189 -10.02 -12.77 0.69
CA PRO A 189 -10.43 -12.24 1.99
C PRO A 189 -9.29 -12.11 3.01
N GLU A 190 -8.18 -12.81 2.81
CA GLU A 190 -7.00 -12.71 3.66
C GLU A 190 -6.08 -11.54 3.31
N ALA A 191 -6.32 -10.82 2.20
CA ALA A 191 -5.59 -9.61 1.85
C ALA A 191 -6.41 -8.37 2.21
N LEU A 192 -5.73 -7.25 2.47
CA LEU A 192 -6.37 -5.96 2.67
C LEU A 192 -6.69 -5.34 1.31
N THR A 193 -7.95 -5.39 0.91
CA THR A 193 -8.42 -4.88 -0.39
C THR A 193 -8.81 -3.42 -0.28
N VAL A 194 -8.18 -2.58 -1.11
CA VAL A 194 -8.20 -1.12 -0.96
C VAL A 194 -8.85 -0.44 -2.16
N GLY A 195 -9.94 0.29 -1.88
CA GLY A 195 -10.59 1.19 -2.83
C GLY A 195 -9.91 2.56 -2.90
N ALA A 196 -10.12 3.30 -3.99
CA ALA A 196 -9.50 4.62 -4.19
C ALA A 196 -10.48 5.74 -3.83
N SER A 197 -9.96 6.82 -3.23
CA SER A 197 -10.70 8.05 -2.98
C SER A 197 -9.98 9.29 -3.51
N ASP A 198 -10.73 10.36 -3.72
CA ASP A 198 -10.21 11.68 -4.06
C ASP A 198 -10.00 12.58 -2.82
N SER A 199 -9.41 13.75 -3.05
CA SER A 199 -9.11 14.75 -2.01
C SER A 199 -10.33 15.45 -1.43
N GLN A 200 -11.53 15.17 -1.97
CA GLN A 200 -12.80 15.71 -1.51
C GLN A 200 -13.63 14.69 -0.72
N ASP A 201 -13.01 13.57 -0.35
CA ASP A 201 -13.62 12.42 0.33
C ASP A 201 -14.77 11.80 -0.49
N HIS A 202 -14.60 11.64 -1.80
CA HIS A 202 -15.45 10.77 -2.63
C HIS A 202 -14.68 9.53 -3.09
N PRO A 203 -15.32 8.36 -3.22
CA PRO A 203 -14.74 7.24 -3.95
C PRO A 203 -14.39 7.67 -5.38
N ASP A 204 -13.26 7.16 -5.88
CA ASP A 204 -12.97 7.23 -7.31
C ASP A 204 -14.09 6.56 -8.08
N LYS A 205 -14.54 7.21 -9.15
CA LYS A 205 -15.59 6.68 -10.03
C LYS A 205 -15.17 5.36 -10.68
N ALA A 206 -13.87 5.18 -10.91
CA ALA A 206 -13.35 3.93 -11.48
C ALA A 206 -13.21 2.82 -10.42
N SER A 207 -13.09 3.15 -9.13
CA SER A 207 -12.87 2.15 -8.09
C SER A 207 -13.96 1.09 -8.08
N ASN A 208 -13.55 -0.17 -8.01
CA ASN A 208 -14.46 -1.24 -7.63
C ASN A 208 -14.97 -1.06 -6.20
N PHE A 209 -16.06 -1.74 -5.90
CA PHE A 209 -16.84 -1.60 -4.69
C PHE A 209 -17.37 -2.95 -4.21
N GLY A 210 -18.14 -2.97 -3.12
CA GLY A 210 -18.77 -4.17 -2.58
C GLY A 210 -18.11 -4.69 -1.30
N GLN A 211 -18.57 -5.85 -0.86
CA GLN A 211 -18.24 -6.42 0.46
C GLN A 211 -16.76 -6.81 0.61
N ASP A 212 -16.07 -7.05 -0.50
CA ASP A 212 -14.66 -7.44 -0.52
C ASP A 212 -13.73 -6.22 -0.41
N VAL A 213 -14.25 -4.98 -0.40
CA VAL A 213 -13.45 -3.77 -0.12
C VAL A 213 -13.42 -3.50 1.39
N ASP A 214 -12.24 -3.59 2.00
CA ASP A 214 -12.07 -3.42 3.45
C ASP A 214 -12.11 -1.95 3.88
N LEU A 215 -11.44 -1.09 3.10
CA LEU A 215 -11.33 0.35 3.30
C LEU A 215 -10.96 1.08 2.00
N TYR A 216 -11.08 2.40 2.03
CA TYR A 216 -10.60 3.31 1.01
C TYR A 216 -9.31 4.00 1.45
N ALA A 217 -8.47 4.40 0.50
CA ALA A 217 -7.31 5.25 0.73
C ALA A 217 -7.15 6.25 -0.44
N PRO A 218 -6.32 7.32 -0.28
CA PRO A 218 -6.04 8.25 -1.35
C PRO A 218 -5.57 7.55 -2.63
N GLY A 219 -6.28 7.78 -3.73
CA GLY A 219 -6.02 7.07 -4.99
C GLY A 219 -6.30 7.88 -6.25
N VAL A 220 -6.79 9.12 -6.15
CA VAL A 220 -7.01 10.00 -7.32
C VAL A 220 -6.01 11.16 -7.31
N ASP A 221 -5.38 11.40 -8.46
CA ASP A 221 -4.39 12.45 -8.69
C ASP A 221 -3.30 12.47 -7.60
N VAL A 222 -2.79 11.28 -7.25
CA VAL A 222 -1.79 11.09 -6.19
C VAL A 222 -0.40 11.39 -6.74
N PRO A 223 0.29 12.42 -6.22
CA PRO A 223 1.66 12.73 -6.60
C PRO A 223 2.63 11.64 -6.13
N GLY A 224 3.61 11.30 -6.96
CA GLY A 224 4.63 10.29 -6.67
C GLY A 224 5.80 10.35 -7.66
N PRO A 225 6.89 9.62 -7.39
CA PRO A 225 8.07 9.58 -8.24
C PRO A 225 7.79 8.95 -9.61
N ILE A 226 8.57 9.31 -10.62
CA ILE A 226 8.53 8.75 -11.98
C ILE A 226 9.88 8.08 -12.25
N ALA A 227 9.86 6.84 -12.73
CA ALA A 227 11.07 6.09 -13.07
C ALA A 227 11.90 6.78 -14.18
N GLY A 228 13.22 6.60 -14.14
CA GLY A 228 14.14 7.08 -15.18
C GLY A 228 14.62 8.52 -14.97
N GLY A 229 14.50 9.07 -13.76
CA GLY A 229 14.98 10.42 -13.45
C GLY A 229 14.68 10.88 -12.03
N THR A 230 14.55 12.20 -11.85
CA THR A 230 14.17 12.84 -10.58
C THR A 230 12.77 13.47 -10.66
N GLY A 231 11.97 13.01 -11.62
CA GLY A 231 10.66 13.57 -11.91
C GLY A 231 9.59 13.04 -10.96
N ALA A 232 8.51 13.80 -10.82
CA ALA A 232 7.31 13.39 -10.12
C ALA A 232 6.08 13.91 -10.86
N GLY A 233 4.94 13.26 -10.67
CA GLY A 233 3.66 13.63 -11.29
C GLY A 233 2.50 12.94 -10.59
N PRO A 234 1.25 13.31 -10.89
CA PRO A 234 0.06 12.64 -10.36
C PRO A 234 -0.31 11.40 -11.18
N GLU A 235 -0.88 10.40 -10.52
CA GLU A 235 -1.53 9.24 -11.15
C GLU A 235 -2.74 8.80 -10.31
N SER A 236 -3.71 8.14 -10.94
CA SER A 236 -4.95 7.70 -10.31
C SER A 236 -5.14 6.19 -10.45
N GLY A 237 -5.57 5.55 -9.37
CA GLY A 237 -5.94 4.13 -9.36
C GLY A 237 -5.97 3.54 -7.95
N THR A 238 -6.65 2.40 -7.83
CA THR A 238 -6.66 1.61 -6.58
C THR A 238 -5.28 1.05 -6.21
N SER A 239 -4.35 0.93 -7.17
CA SER A 239 -2.94 0.58 -6.89
C SER A 239 -2.25 1.62 -5.99
N MET A 240 -2.53 2.90 -6.18
CA MET A 240 -1.97 3.99 -5.36
C MET A 240 -2.55 3.92 -3.95
N ALA A 241 -3.85 3.66 -3.85
CA ALA A 241 -4.54 3.47 -2.57
C ALA A 241 -3.97 2.26 -1.79
N ALA A 242 -3.71 1.14 -2.48
CA ALA A 242 -3.05 -0.03 -1.90
C ALA A 242 -1.63 0.27 -1.39
N ALA A 243 -0.86 1.10 -2.11
CA ALA A 243 0.47 1.54 -1.65
C ALA A 243 0.41 2.40 -0.37
N PHE A 244 -0.59 3.27 -0.23
CA PHE A 244 -0.83 3.98 1.02
C PHE A 244 -1.10 3.01 2.18
N ALA A 245 -1.99 2.03 1.96
CA ALA A 245 -2.32 1.04 2.98
C ALA A 245 -1.10 0.18 3.37
N ALA A 246 -0.27 -0.23 2.41
CA ALA A 246 0.98 -0.94 2.69
C ALA A 246 1.96 -0.09 3.51
N GLY A 247 2.06 1.21 3.23
CA GLY A 247 2.84 2.14 4.04
C GLY A 247 2.34 2.23 5.49
N VAL A 248 1.03 2.33 5.70
CA VAL A 248 0.45 2.36 7.06
C VAL A 248 0.63 1.01 7.77
N ALA A 249 0.51 -0.11 7.05
CA ALA A 249 0.80 -1.43 7.59
C ALA A 249 2.28 -1.54 8.02
N ALA A 250 3.21 -0.93 7.28
CA ALA A 250 4.62 -0.88 7.67
C ALA A 250 4.83 -0.03 8.93
N LEU A 251 4.17 1.13 9.05
CA LEU A 251 4.18 1.93 10.30
C LEU A 251 3.69 1.12 11.50
N TYR A 252 2.63 0.34 11.33
CA TYR A 252 2.09 -0.54 12.37
C TYR A 252 3.06 -1.66 12.73
N ARG A 253 3.61 -2.38 11.73
CA ARG A 253 4.62 -3.44 11.94
C ARG A 253 5.89 -2.92 12.62
N ALA A 254 6.28 -1.67 12.38
CA ALA A 254 7.44 -1.06 13.05
C ALA A 254 7.23 -0.95 14.57
N GLN A 255 5.99 -0.66 14.98
CA GLN A 255 5.63 -0.57 16.39
C GLN A 255 5.29 -1.94 16.98
N HIS A 256 4.82 -2.88 16.15
CA HIS A 256 4.31 -4.20 16.56
C HIS A 256 4.95 -5.31 15.68
N PRO A 257 6.27 -5.54 15.82
CA PRO A 257 7.03 -6.41 14.90
C PRO A 257 6.63 -7.89 14.94
N ASP A 258 5.91 -8.31 15.97
CA ASP A 258 5.42 -9.68 16.14
C ASP A 258 3.93 -9.85 15.81
N ALA A 259 3.21 -8.78 15.42
CA ALA A 259 1.80 -8.86 15.05
C ALA A 259 1.58 -9.76 13.83
N ALA A 260 0.69 -10.74 13.94
CA ALA A 260 0.34 -11.60 12.82
C ALA A 260 -0.32 -10.79 11.68
N PRO A 261 -0.22 -11.23 10.41
CA PRO A 261 -0.78 -10.49 9.27
C PRO A 261 -2.23 -10.04 9.45
N ASP A 262 -3.10 -10.96 9.88
CA ASP A 262 -4.52 -10.69 10.11
C ASP A 262 -4.77 -9.66 11.23
N GLN A 263 -3.88 -9.59 12.22
CA GLN A 263 -3.94 -8.58 13.28
C GLN A 263 -3.60 -7.18 12.76
N VAL A 264 -2.68 -7.08 11.79
CA VAL A 264 -2.34 -5.81 11.15
C VAL A 264 -3.52 -5.29 10.34
N ASP A 265 -4.11 -6.14 9.49
CA ASP A 265 -5.25 -5.76 8.66
C ASP A 265 -6.44 -5.33 9.52
N GLN A 266 -6.75 -6.09 10.59
CA GLN A 266 -7.78 -5.72 11.56
C GLN A 266 -7.48 -4.39 12.25
N ALA A 267 -6.22 -4.12 12.62
CA ALA A 267 -5.84 -2.88 13.26
C ALA A 267 -6.04 -1.67 12.34
N LEU A 268 -5.67 -1.78 11.06
CA LEU A 268 -5.89 -0.74 10.06
C LEU A 268 -7.40 -0.48 9.85
N VAL A 269 -8.19 -1.54 9.68
CA VAL A 269 -9.66 -1.44 9.51
C VAL A 269 -10.34 -0.81 10.75
N GLN A 270 -9.89 -1.15 11.95
CA GLN A 270 -10.43 -0.59 13.20
C GLN A 270 -10.01 0.86 13.44
N ALA A 271 -8.80 1.24 13.02
CA ALA A 271 -8.29 2.60 13.17
C ALA A 271 -8.86 3.57 12.12
N ALA A 272 -9.23 3.04 10.95
CA ALA A 272 -9.79 3.80 9.82
C ALA A 272 -10.90 4.76 10.25
N THR A 273 -10.98 5.92 9.60
CA THR A 273 -12.00 6.92 9.87
C THR A 273 -13.35 6.44 9.31
N PRO A 274 -14.36 6.17 10.15
CA PRO A 274 -15.64 5.67 9.70
C PRO A 274 -16.47 6.79 9.09
N ASN A 275 -17.24 6.47 8.04
CA ASN A 275 -18.18 7.39 7.39
C ASN A 275 -17.55 8.70 6.88
N ALA A 276 -16.27 8.66 6.50
CA ALA A 276 -15.57 9.83 5.98
C ALA A 276 -15.99 10.15 4.54
N LEU A 277 -16.25 9.13 3.72
CA LEU A 277 -16.51 9.31 2.30
C LEU A 277 -17.99 9.57 2.02
N LYS A 278 -18.26 10.38 0.99
CA LYS A 278 -19.60 10.65 0.45
C LYS A 278 -19.82 9.83 -0.82
N GLY A 279 -21.00 9.21 -0.93
CA GLY A 279 -21.36 8.46 -2.15
C GLY A 279 -20.69 7.09 -2.27
N VAL A 280 -20.30 6.48 -1.16
CA VAL A 280 -19.85 5.07 -1.11
C VAL A 280 -21.00 4.18 -1.60
N PRO A 281 -20.78 3.29 -2.59
CA PRO A 281 -21.81 2.36 -3.06
C PRO A 281 -22.33 1.44 -1.95
N ASP A 282 -23.64 1.16 -1.98
CA ASP A 282 -24.28 0.26 -1.02
C ASP A 282 -23.56 -1.10 -0.95
N GLY A 283 -23.41 -1.62 0.28
CA GLY A 283 -22.69 -2.88 0.52
C GLY A 283 -21.16 -2.75 0.60
N THR A 284 -20.61 -1.55 0.44
CA THR A 284 -19.17 -1.28 0.57
C THR A 284 -18.87 -0.62 1.91
N ALA A 285 -17.75 -0.99 2.55
CA ALA A 285 -17.35 -0.39 3.81
C ALA A 285 -16.98 1.09 3.65
N ASN A 286 -17.67 1.99 4.36
CA ASN A 286 -17.30 3.41 4.41
C ASN A 286 -16.25 3.65 5.50
N ARG A 287 -15.00 3.32 5.18
CA ARG A 287 -13.83 3.47 6.05
C ARG A 287 -12.72 4.11 5.24
N LEU A 288 -12.15 5.21 5.72
CA LEU A 288 -10.97 5.82 5.11
C LEU A 288 -9.72 5.50 5.92
N LEU A 289 -8.65 5.08 5.26
CA LEU A 289 -7.35 4.78 5.87
C LEU A 289 -6.94 5.90 6.82
N TYR A 290 -6.45 5.51 8.00
CA TYR A 290 -5.99 6.43 9.02
C TYR A 290 -4.62 5.97 9.55
N ALA A 291 -3.64 6.86 9.50
CA ALA A 291 -2.28 6.68 10.01
C ALA A 291 -2.13 7.55 11.27
N PRO A 292 -2.30 6.99 12.49
CA PRO A 292 -2.32 7.79 13.70
C PRO A 292 -1.03 8.63 13.86
N PRO A 293 -1.14 9.95 14.07
CA PRO A 293 0.02 10.78 14.31
C PRO A 293 0.68 10.33 15.63
N GLY A 294 2.01 10.40 15.70
CA GLY A 294 2.73 10.18 16.95
C GLY A 294 2.27 11.17 18.02
N SER A 295 2.17 10.71 19.26
CA SER A 295 1.84 11.55 20.42
C SER A 295 2.88 12.63 20.68
#